data_AF-A0A0K0FB45-F1
#
_entry.id   AF-A0A0K0FB45-F1
#
_cell.length_a   1.000
_cell.length_b   1.000
_cell.length_c   1.000
_cell.angle_alpha   90.00
_cell.angle_beta   90.00
_cell.angle_gamma   90.00
#
_symmetry.space_group_name_H-M   'P 1'
#
loop_
_entity.id
_entity.type
_entity.pdbx_description
1 polymer ?
#
loop_
_entity_poly.entity_id
_entity_poly.type
_entity_poly.pdbx_seq_one_letter_code
_entity_poly.pdbx_strand_id
1 'polypeptide(L)'
;MSILSSITTFSILGFMAKKLGKTIDNVANDGKTLMFVIYPEIASLSPMPMLFSLMFFIMILFLGIICIVWFISTITTSFLERFSKLKSLKNIVLCISTGFLYIVGIPVTTKAGIYYFEILNTFALSFNLIVIGGIECIGIMYFYGIRNFNSDINVMFEKNRNLFLKIFGSFKYLMSFFHMFINPLVLLGLTIIGIKEMLEKSYNYNDKQYHIILPTELICFGWFLCLLPLFLIVLGLLLEIWKKRDMSIMEIIKPNEKHITTLEQYKQSYLITFLDSFSRCWRRKKSIVRISVFSEDLVFSK
;
A
#
# COMPACT_ATOMS: atom_id res chain seq x y z
N MET A 1 15.59 14.87 -2.71
CA MET A 1 15.28 14.87 -4.17
C MET A 1 14.05 15.71 -4.50
N SER A 2 12.92 15.55 -3.81
CA SER A 2 11.67 16.28 -4.14
C SER A 2 11.76 17.81 -4.01
N ILE A 3 12.49 18.34 -3.02
CA ILE A 3 12.70 19.80 -2.86
C ILE A 3 13.45 20.37 -4.07
N LEU A 4 14.57 19.74 -4.46
CA LEU A 4 15.36 20.16 -5.62
C LEU A 4 14.52 20.06 -6.91
N SER A 5 13.78 18.97 -7.10
CA SER A 5 12.87 18.82 -8.23
C SER A 5 11.79 19.90 -8.26
N SER A 6 11.23 20.28 -7.12
CA SER A 6 10.20 21.34 -7.03
C SER A 6 10.77 22.69 -7.43
N ILE A 7 11.95 23.07 -6.91
CA ILE A 7 12.64 24.31 -7.27
C ILE A 7 12.90 24.36 -8.78
N THR A 8 13.41 23.27 -9.35
CA THR A 8 13.67 23.17 -10.79
C THR A 8 12.39 23.27 -11.61
N THR A 9 11.33 22.57 -11.20
CA THR A 9 10.04 22.53 -11.91
C THR A 9 9.38 23.91 -11.90
N PHE A 10 9.26 24.55 -10.74
CA PHE A 10 8.65 25.89 -10.64
C PHE A 10 9.48 26.98 -11.35
N SER A 11 10.81 26.87 -11.36
CA SER A 11 11.67 27.77 -12.15
C SER A 11 11.37 27.67 -13.65
N ILE A 12 11.23 26.44 -14.15
CA ILE A 12 10.92 26.12 -15.55
C ILE A 12 9.50 26.60 -15.91
N LEU A 13 8.49 26.36 -15.07
CA LEU A 13 7.13 26.90 -15.28
C LEU A 13 7.11 28.43 -15.30
N GLY A 14 7.83 29.07 -14.38
CA GLY A 14 7.91 30.54 -14.29
C GLY A 14 8.55 31.15 -15.55
N PHE A 15 9.61 30.54 -16.06
CA PHE A 15 10.22 30.94 -17.33
C PHE A 15 9.24 30.85 -18.51
N MET A 16 8.46 29.77 -18.58
CA MET A 16 7.50 29.55 -19.64
C MET A 16 6.30 30.50 -19.58
N ALA A 17 5.76 30.73 -18.37
CA ALA A 17 4.68 31.70 -18.13
C ALA A 17 5.08 33.11 -18.61
N LYS A 18 6.32 33.54 -18.29
CA LYS A 18 6.87 34.82 -18.75
C LYS A 18 6.98 34.90 -20.27
N LYS A 19 7.35 33.80 -20.94
CA LYS A 19 7.54 33.78 -22.40
C LYS A 19 6.22 33.73 -23.18
N LEU A 20 5.24 32.99 -22.69
CA LEU A 20 3.93 32.84 -23.31
C LEU A 20 2.94 33.96 -22.93
N GLY A 21 3.30 34.83 -21.98
CA GLY A 21 2.41 35.86 -21.47
C GLY A 21 1.16 35.30 -20.77
N LYS A 22 1.24 34.08 -20.26
CA LYS A 22 0.14 33.38 -19.56
C LYS A 22 0.41 33.33 -18.06
N THR A 23 -0.65 33.28 -17.26
CA THR A 23 -0.56 33.01 -15.83
C THR A 23 -0.05 31.59 -15.57
N ILE A 24 0.62 31.39 -14.42
CA ILE A 24 1.18 30.09 -14.03
C ILE A 24 0.07 29.03 -13.95
N ASP A 25 -1.14 29.40 -13.52
CA ASP A 25 -2.29 28.49 -13.42
C ASP A 25 -2.70 27.87 -14.75
N ASN A 26 -2.49 28.58 -15.87
CA ASN A 26 -2.81 28.08 -17.22
C ASN A 26 -1.71 27.17 -17.79
N VAL A 27 -0.54 27.12 -17.15
CA VAL A 27 0.63 26.33 -17.55
C VAL A 27 0.81 25.14 -16.59
N ALA A 28 0.36 25.26 -15.34
CA ALA A 28 0.46 24.23 -14.32
C ALA A 28 -0.70 23.22 -14.38
N ASN A 29 -0.88 22.56 -15.53
CA ASN A 29 -1.86 21.47 -15.65
C ASN A 29 -1.19 20.10 -15.47
N ASP A 30 -2.02 19.06 -15.25
CA ASP A 30 -1.71 17.65 -15.03
C ASP A 30 -0.26 17.19 -15.27
N GLY A 31 0.30 16.41 -14.34
CA GLY A 31 1.71 15.98 -14.36
C GLY A 31 2.19 15.35 -15.69
N LYS A 32 1.31 14.70 -16.45
CA LYS A 32 1.62 14.20 -17.81
C LYS A 32 1.85 15.31 -18.82
N THR A 33 0.93 16.28 -18.87
CA THR A 33 1.01 17.44 -19.76
C THR A 33 2.25 18.26 -19.44
N LEU A 34 2.54 18.42 -18.15
CA LEU A 34 3.78 19.05 -17.70
C LEU A 34 5.00 18.33 -18.30
N MET A 35 5.11 17.02 -18.08
CA MET A 35 6.25 16.21 -18.50
C MET A 35 6.44 16.09 -20.02
N PHE A 36 5.37 15.91 -20.79
CA PHE A 36 5.45 15.55 -22.22
C PHE A 36 5.10 16.69 -23.19
N VAL A 37 4.56 17.80 -22.71
CA VAL A 37 4.25 18.98 -23.54
C VAL A 37 5.14 20.15 -23.13
N ILE A 38 5.11 20.51 -21.86
CA ILE A 38 5.76 21.72 -21.35
C ILE A 38 7.28 21.59 -21.31
N TYR A 39 7.81 20.49 -20.78
CA TYR A 39 9.27 20.31 -20.70
C TYR A 39 9.95 20.23 -22.08
N PRO A 40 9.44 19.48 -23.07
CA PRO A 40 10.00 19.49 -24.42
C PRO A 40 9.93 20.87 -25.10
N GLU A 41 8.85 21.62 -24.87
CA GLU A 41 8.73 22.99 -25.39
C GLU A 41 9.84 23.87 -24.80
N ILE A 42 10.12 23.79 -23.50
CA ILE A 42 11.20 24.56 -22.87
C ILE A 42 12.58 24.07 -23.30
N ALA A 43 12.73 22.76 -23.51
CA ALA A 43 13.94 22.18 -24.06
C ALA A 43 14.28 22.78 -25.43
N SER A 44 13.28 23.00 -26.29
CA SER A 44 13.47 23.63 -27.61
C SER A 44 13.94 25.08 -27.54
N LEU A 45 13.67 25.77 -26.44
CA LEU A 45 13.99 27.18 -26.23
C LEU A 45 15.34 27.39 -25.51
N SER A 46 15.96 26.30 -25.07
CA SER A 46 17.24 26.31 -24.36
C SER A 46 18.40 26.53 -25.34
N PRO A 47 19.55 27.09 -24.89
CA PRO A 47 20.69 27.40 -25.77
C PRO A 47 21.29 26.18 -26.47
N MET A 48 21.14 24.98 -25.87
CA MET A 48 21.52 23.69 -26.46
C MET A 48 20.33 22.71 -26.41
N PRO A 49 19.36 22.84 -27.33
CA PRO A 49 18.09 22.14 -27.22
C PRO A 49 18.22 20.62 -27.35
N MET A 50 19.17 20.17 -28.19
CA MET A 50 19.45 18.75 -28.39
C MET A 50 19.98 18.07 -27.11
N LEU A 51 20.94 18.70 -26.43
CA LEU A 51 21.53 18.16 -25.21
C LEU A 51 20.52 18.13 -24.07
N PHE A 52 19.75 19.21 -23.90
CA PHE A 52 18.77 19.31 -22.82
C PHE A 52 17.61 18.31 -22.99
N SER A 53 17.08 18.18 -24.21
CA SER A 53 16.02 17.20 -24.51
C SER A 53 16.49 15.77 -24.25
N LEU A 54 17.72 15.43 -24.69
CA LEU A 54 18.30 14.11 -24.50
C LEU A 54 18.48 13.77 -23.01
N MET A 55 19.04 14.70 -22.22
CA MET A 55 19.21 14.50 -20.77
C MET A 55 17.87 14.35 -20.05
N PHE A 56 16.86 15.13 -20.45
CA PHE A 56 15.52 15.07 -19.86
C PHE A 56 14.82 13.73 -20.13
N PHE A 57 14.81 13.28 -21.39
CA PHE A 57 14.19 11.99 -21.72
C PHE A 57 14.95 10.80 -21.14
N ILE A 58 16.29 10.85 -21.09
CA ILE A 58 17.10 9.82 -20.44
C ILE A 58 16.79 9.77 -18.93
N MET A 59 16.67 10.92 -18.26
CA MET A 59 16.30 10.99 -16.84
C MET A 59 14.95 10.29 -16.59
N ILE A 60 13.95 10.61 -17.39
CA ILE A 60 12.62 10.01 -17.32
C ILE A 60 12.67 8.50 -17.55
N LEU A 61 13.42 8.08 -18.57
CA LEU A 61 13.59 6.68 -18.93
C LEU A 61 14.22 5.89 -17.79
N PHE A 62 15.29 6.41 -17.17
CA PHE A 62 15.90 5.77 -16.00
C PHE A 62 14.96 5.72 -14.79
N LEU A 63 14.20 6.81 -14.55
CA LEU A 63 13.21 6.85 -13.48
C LEU A 63 12.17 5.74 -13.64
N GLY A 64 11.66 5.54 -14.86
CA GLY A 64 10.71 4.46 -15.17
C GLY A 64 11.33 3.07 -15.04
N ILE A 65 12.54 2.86 -15.59
CA ILE A 65 13.22 1.55 -15.56
C ILE A 65 13.48 1.10 -14.12
N ILE A 66 13.98 1.99 -13.26
CA ILE A 66 14.27 1.64 -11.86
C ILE A 66 12.99 1.18 -11.16
N CYS A 67 11.87 1.89 -11.33
CA CYS A 67 10.60 1.50 -10.72
C CYS A 67 10.10 0.14 -11.22
N ILE A 68 10.16 -0.13 -12.52
CA ILE A 68 9.68 -1.40 -13.10
C ILE A 68 10.54 -2.58 -12.65
N VAL A 69 11.87 -2.43 -12.63
CA VAL A 69 12.79 -3.47 -12.17
C VAL A 69 12.53 -3.82 -10.70
N TRP A 70 12.29 -2.80 -9.86
CA TRP A 70 11.90 -3.00 -8.47
C TRP A 70 10.59 -3.76 -8.35
N PHE A 71 9.56 -3.34 -9.08
CA PHE A 71 8.23 -3.95 -9.03
C PHE A 71 8.26 -5.43 -9.44
N ILE A 72 8.89 -5.75 -10.58
CA ILE A 72 9.02 -7.13 -11.09
C ILE A 72 9.84 -8.00 -10.12
N SER A 73 10.91 -7.44 -9.55
CA SER A 73 11.76 -8.15 -8.58
C SER A 73 10.99 -8.48 -7.30
N THR A 74 10.18 -7.56 -6.79
CA THR A 74 9.34 -7.79 -5.61
C THR A 74 8.32 -8.90 -5.88
N ILE A 75 7.56 -8.82 -6.98
CA ILE A 75 6.57 -9.86 -7.34
C ILE A 75 7.23 -11.23 -7.46
N THR A 76 8.34 -11.29 -8.19
CA THR A 76 9.06 -12.55 -8.41
C THR A 76 9.61 -13.12 -7.10
N THR A 77 10.15 -12.27 -6.22
CA THR A 77 10.68 -12.71 -4.92
C THR A 77 9.57 -13.24 -4.02
N SER A 78 8.44 -12.53 -3.89
CA SER A 78 7.29 -12.99 -3.10
C SER A 78 6.74 -14.33 -3.61
N PHE A 79 6.72 -14.54 -4.93
CA PHE A 79 6.28 -15.81 -5.52
C PHE A 79 7.26 -16.96 -5.22
N LEU A 80 8.57 -16.72 -5.32
CA LEU A 80 9.61 -17.72 -5.05
C LEU A 80 9.73 -18.08 -3.56
N GLU A 81 9.41 -17.15 -2.66
CA GLU A 81 9.32 -17.42 -1.23
C GLU A 81 8.19 -18.39 -0.90
N ARG A 82 7.03 -18.25 -1.57
CA ARG A 82 5.90 -19.16 -1.40
C ARG A 82 6.17 -20.56 -1.94
N PHE A 83 6.88 -20.68 -3.06
CA PHE A 83 7.16 -21.95 -3.72
C PHE A 83 8.66 -22.26 -3.72
N SER A 84 9.15 -22.88 -2.65
CA SER A 84 10.57 -23.23 -2.49
C SER A 84 11.16 -24.07 -3.65
N LYS A 85 10.35 -24.93 -4.28
CA LYS A 85 10.73 -25.76 -5.43
C LYS A 85 11.06 -24.94 -6.69
N LEU A 86 10.50 -23.74 -6.84
CA LEU A 86 10.70 -22.88 -8.00
C LEU A 86 11.93 -21.96 -7.87
N LYS A 87 12.62 -21.97 -6.72
CA LYS A 87 13.82 -21.14 -6.49
C LYS A 87 14.96 -21.44 -7.47
N SER A 88 15.13 -22.71 -7.87
CA SER A 88 16.12 -23.11 -8.88
C SER A 88 15.79 -22.61 -10.29
N LEU A 89 14.52 -22.28 -10.56
CA LEU A 89 14.02 -21.80 -11.84
C LEU A 89 13.73 -20.29 -11.82
N LYS A 90 14.39 -19.53 -10.93
CA LYS A 90 14.18 -18.08 -10.76
C LYS A 90 14.17 -17.31 -12.08
N ASN A 91 15.11 -17.61 -12.98
CA ASN A 91 15.22 -16.92 -14.27
C ASN A 91 14.00 -17.19 -15.17
N ILE A 92 13.47 -18.42 -15.15
CA ILE A 92 12.28 -18.79 -15.92
C ILE A 92 11.05 -18.09 -15.35
N VAL A 93 10.89 -18.08 -14.03
CA VAL A 93 9.79 -17.37 -13.35
C VAL A 93 9.83 -15.88 -13.67
N LEU A 94 11.02 -15.27 -13.68
CA LEU A 94 11.21 -13.86 -14.04
C LEU A 94 10.80 -13.59 -15.50
N CYS A 95 11.19 -14.44 -16.44
CA CYS A 95 10.82 -14.32 -17.85
C CYS A 95 9.31 -14.45 -18.04
N ILE A 96 8.67 -15.43 -17.39
CA ILE A 96 7.21 -15.63 -17.47
C ILE A 96 6.47 -14.44 -16.87
N SER A 97 6.89 -13.96 -15.69
CA SER A 97 6.28 -12.81 -15.01
C SER A 97 6.38 -11.54 -15.86
N THR A 98 7.57 -11.25 -16.40
CA THR A 98 7.77 -10.10 -17.29
C THR A 98 6.98 -10.23 -18.59
N GLY A 99 6.95 -11.41 -19.20
CA GLY A 99 6.17 -11.67 -20.41
C GLY A 99 4.67 -11.51 -20.20
N PHE A 100 4.15 -11.98 -19.07
CA PHE A 100 2.76 -11.77 -18.67
C PHE A 100 2.43 -10.29 -18.50
N LEU A 101 3.25 -9.54 -17.76
CA LEU A 101 3.06 -8.09 -17.58
C LEU A 101 3.13 -7.33 -18.90
N TYR A 102 4.01 -7.74 -19.83
CA TYR A 102 4.07 -7.16 -21.17
C TYR A 102 2.76 -7.36 -21.93
N ILE A 103 2.20 -8.56 -21.94
CA ILE A 103 0.92 -8.86 -22.60
C ILE A 103 -0.22 -8.04 -22.00
N VAL A 104 -0.28 -7.93 -20.67
CA VAL A 104 -1.28 -7.10 -19.97
C VAL A 104 -1.11 -5.60 -20.27
N GLY A 105 0.10 -5.15 -20.62
CA GLY A 105 0.39 -3.77 -20.98
C GLY A 105 0.02 -3.38 -22.43
N ILE A 106 -0.20 -4.34 -23.33
CA ILE A 106 -0.52 -4.07 -24.76
C ILE A 106 -1.76 -3.18 -24.95
N PRO A 107 -2.88 -3.32 -24.22
CA PRO A 107 -4.04 -2.45 -24.38
C PRO A 107 -3.71 -0.95 -24.20
N VAL A 108 -2.73 -0.64 -23.34
CA VAL A 108 -2.31 0.74 -23.03
C VAL A 108 -1.49 1.37 -24.17
N THR A 109 -0.93 0.58 -25.09
CA THR A 109 -0.16 1.10 -26.24
C THR A 109 -1.03 1.33 -27.50
N THR A 110 -2.32 1.02 -27.43
CA THR A 110 -3.27 1.24 -28.54
C THR A 110 -3.63 2.74 -28.70
N LYS A 111 -4.30 3.12 -29.79
CA LYS A 111 -4.77 4.50 -30.01
C LYS A 111 -5.70 5.01 -28.90
N ALA A 112 -6.44 4.11 -28.24
CA ALA A 112 -7.29 4.41 -27.09
C ALA A 112 -6.54 4.26 -25.75
N GLY A 113 -5.24 3.99 -25.78
CA GLY A 113 -4.40 3.69 -24.62
C GLY A 113 -4.39 4.77 -23.55
N ILE A 114 -4.54 6.04 -23.94
CA ILE A 114 -4.60 7.17 -23.00
C ILE A 114 -5.80 7.08 -22.06
N TYR A 115 -6.94 6.52 -22.51
CA TYR A 115 -8.13 6.34 -21.68
C TYR A 115 -7.91 5.23 -20.64
N TYR A 116 -7.37 4.08 -21.09
CA TYR A 116 -7.01 2.99 -20.18
C TYR A 116 -5.94 3.43 -19.17
N PHE A 117 -4.94 4.20 -19.62
CA PHE A 117 -3.90 4.76 -18.76
C PHE A 117 -4.51 5.66 -17.68
N GLU A 118 -5.45 6.55 -18.03
CA GLU A 118 -6.04 7.48 -17.06
C GLU A 118 -6.86 6.75 -15.99
N ILE A 119 -7.62 5.72 -16.38
CA ILE A 119 -8.37 4.90 -15.43
C ILE A 119 -7.43 4.14 -14.50
N LEU A 120 -6.40 3.48 -15.06
CA LEU A 120 -5.42 2.77 -14.25
C LEU A 120 -4.70 3.72 -13.29
N ASN A 121 -4.30 4.90 -13.76
CA ASN A 121 -3.65 5.91 -12.92
C ASN A 121 -4.57 6.44 -11.82
N THR A 122 -5.86 6.61 -12.12
CA THR A 122 -6.84 7.18 -11.17
C THR A 122 -7.33 6.16 -10.15
N PHE A 123 -7.53 4.90 -10.53
CA PHE A 123 -8.18 3.86 -9.71
C PHE A 123 -7.22 2.81 -9.11
N ALA A 124 -6.04 2.56 -9.72
CA ALA A 124 -5.17 1.46 -9.26
C ALA A 124 -4.44 1.79 -7.95
N LEU A 125 -4.06 3.06 -7.74
CA LEU A 125 -3.24 3.54 -6.62
C LEU A 125 -3.96 4.65 -5.83
N SER A 126 -5.24 4.44 -5.53
CA SER A 126 -6.10 5.42 -4.83
C SER A 126 -6.13 5.13 -3.33
N PHE A 127 -7.32 5.14 -2.70
CA PHE A 127 -7.49 4.82 -1.29
C PHE A 127 -7.16 3.35 -0.94
N ASN A 128 -7.22 2.43 -1.91
CA ASN A 128 -7.00 0.99 -1.68
C ASN A 128 -5.62 0.70 -1.05
N LEU A 129 -4.54 1.32 -1.54
CA LEU A 129 -3.20 1.16 -0.97
C LEU A 129 -3.10 1.69 0.46
N ILE A 130 -3.75 2.82 0.74
CA ILE A 130 -3.76 3.43 2.07
C ILE A 130 -4.51 2.53 3.05
N VAL A 131 -5.61 1.91 2.62
CA VAL A 131 -6.36 0.92 3.41
C VAL A 131 -5.49 -0.32 3.68
N ILE A 132 -4.82 -0.86 2.68
CA ILE A 132 -3.94 -2.03 2.84
C ILE A 132 -2.82 -1.71 3.84
N GLY A 133 -2.11 -0.60 3.66
CA GLY A 133 -1.07 -0.15 4.59
C GLY A 133 -1.61 0.11 6.00
N GLY A 134 -2.86 0.60 6.12
CA GLY A 134 -3.57 0.74 7.39
C GLY A 134 -3.81 -0.59 8.09
N ILE A 135 -4.30 -1.59 7.37
CA ILE A 135 -4.52 -2.95 7.89
C ILE A 135 -3.19 -3.58 8.32
N GLU A 136 -2.12 -3.43 7.54
CA GLU A 136 -0.79 -3.91 7.89
C GLU A 136 -0.24 -3.24 9.15
N CYS A 137 -0.39 -1.91 9.28
CA CYS A 137 0.02 -1.18 10.48
C CYS A 137 -0.75 -1.67 11.72
N ILE A 138 -2.07 -1.80 11.62
CA ILE A 138 -2.91 -2.31 12.72
C ILE A 138 -2.51 -3.75 13.06
N GLY A 139 -2.24 -4.57 12.04
CA GLY A 139 -1.68 -5.92 12.14
C GLY A 139 -0.46 -5.99 13.04
N ILE A 140 0.57 -5.21 12.71
CA ILE A 140 1.84 -5.22 13.44
C ILE A 140 1.67 -4.62 14.85
N MET A 141 0.97 -3.49 14.99
CA MET A 141 0.93 -2.77 16.26
C MET A 141 0.06 -3.47 17.31
N TYR A 142 -1.09 -4.01 16.90
CA TYR A 142 -2.07 -4.57 17.82
C TYR A 142 -2.08 -6.10 17.87
N PHE A 143 -1.96 -6.80 16.73
CA PHE A 143 -1.92 -8.27 16.73
C PHE A 143 -0.53 -8.79 17.10
N TYR A 144 0.52 -8.39 16.38
CA TYR A 144 1.88 -8.80 16.73
C TYR A 144 2.36 -8.18 18.05
N GLY A 145 1.98 -6.92 18.28
CA GLY A 145 2.18 -6.21 19.54
C GLY A 145 3.43 -5.31 19.52
N ILE A 146 3.25 -4.04 19.86
CA ILE A 146 4.32 -3.01 19.85
C ILE A 146 5.56 -3.40 20.67
N ARG A 147 5.39 -4.12 21.78
CA ARG A 147 6.51 -4.54 22.64
C ARG A 147 7.43 -5.55 21.94
N ASN A 148 6.84 -6.48 21.18
CA ASN A 148 7.60 -7.48 20.43
C ASN A 148 8.32 -6.82 19.25
N PHE A 149 7.61 -5.97 18.50
CA PHE A 149 8.20 -5.19 17.41
C PHE A 149 9.41 -4.35 17.86
N ASN A 150 9.29 -3.71 19.01
CA ASN A 150 10.38 -2.97 19.65
C ASN A 150 11.55 -3.83 20.15
N SER A 151 11.29 -5.10 20.48
CA SER A 151 12.34 -6.04 20.87
C SER A 151 13.13 -6.49 19.64
N ASP A 152 12.42 -6.80 18.55
CA ASP A 152 13.03 -7.21 17.29
C ASP A 152 13.90 -6.09 16.69
N ILE A 153 13.40 -4.86 16.70
CA ILE A 153 14.18 -3.67 16.32
C ILE A 153 15.46 -3.57 17.15
N ASN A 154 15.37 -3.73 18.48
CA ASN A 154 16.54 -3.66 19.34
C ASN A 154 17.57 -4.74 18.98
N VAL A 155 17.15 -5.99 18.77
CA VAL A 155 18.04 -7.09 18.39
C VAL A 155 18.72 -6.81 17.04
N MET A 156 17.99 -6.25 16.07
CA MET A 156 18.55 -5.89 14.76
C MET A 156 19.60 -4.76 14.85
N PHE A 157 19.37 -3.75 15.70
CA PHE A 157 20.28 -2.60 15.86
C PHE A 157 21.40 -2.81 16.89
N GLU A 158 21.27 -3.73 17.85
CA GLU A 158 22.26 -3.99 18.90
C GLU A 158 23.60 -4.48 18.36
N LYS A 159 23.64 -5.06 17.16
CA LYS A 159 24.87 -5.50 16.49
C LYS A 159 25.79 -4.33 16.05
N ASN A 160 25.28 -3.10 15.96
CA ASN A 160 26.01 -1.91 15.46
C ASN A 160 25.91 -0.71 16.42
N ARG A 161 26.36 -0.89 17.66
CA ARG A 161 26.18 0.12 18.71
C ARG A 161 27.18 1.29 18.61
N ASN A 162 26.79 2.34 17.88
CA ASN A 162 27.41 3.68 17.97
C ASN A 162 26.78 4.52 19.09
N LEU A 163 27.51 5.54 19.55
CA LEU A 163 27.12 6.52 20.60
C LEU A 163 25.72 7.13 20.39
N PHE A 164 25.28 7.24 19.12
CA PHE A 164 24.00 7.81 18.69
C PHE A 164 22.77 7.06 19.26
N LEU A 165 22.84 5.73 19.39
CA LEU A 165 21.77 4.89 19.95
C LEU A 165 21.57 5.11 21.46
N LYS A 166 22.58 5.63 22.18
CA LYS A 166 22.49 5.93 23.63
C LYS A 166 21.67 7.19 23.91
N ILE A 167 21.69 8.16 22.99
CA ILE A 167 20.86 9.37 23.00
C ILE A 167 19.43 9.06 22.50
N PHE A 168 19.31 8.22 21.46
CA PHE A 168 18.01 7.80 20.91
C PHE A 168 17.28 6.72 21.72
N GLY A 169 17.90 6.15 22.76
CA GLY A 169 17.24 5.18 23.65
C GLY A 169 15.95 5.71 24.29
N SER A 170 15.88 7.02 24.58
CA SER A 170 14.68 7.69 25.08
C SER A 170 13.60 7.93 24.00
N PHE A 171 13.99 7.98 22.73
CA PHE A 171 13.08 8.13 21.59
C PHE A 171 12.29 6.84 21.27
N LYS A 172 12.66 5.70 21.87
CA LYS A 172 11.98 4.42 21.65
C LYS A 172 10.50 4.46 22.08
N TYR A 173 10.22 5.04 23.24
CA TYR A 173 8.84 5.18 23.74
C TYR A 173 8.04 6.17 22.89
N LEU A 174 8.69 7.24 22.44
CA LEU A 174 8.09 8.23 21.56
C LEU A 174 7.74 7.61 20.20
N MET A 175 8.67 6.93 19.54
CA MET A 175 8.43 6.24 18.27
C MET A 175 7.34 5.18 18.38
N SER A 176 7.29 4.45 19.49
CA SER A 176 6.22 3.48 19.76
C SER A 176 4.86 4.15 19.85
N PHE A 177 4.79 5.32 20.49
CA PHE A 177 3.57 6.11 20.60
C PHE A 177 3.11 6.63 19.22
N PHE A 178 4.03 7.17 18.42
CA PHE A 178 3.76 7.61 17.04
C PHE A 178 3.21 6.45 16.19
N HIS A 179 3.85 5.29 16.24
CA HIS A 179 3.41 4.12 15.47
C HIS A 179 2.09 3.53 15.93
N MET A 180 1.79 3.57 17.24
CA MET A 180 0.57 3.00 17.79
C MET A 180 -0.66 3.89 17.59
N PHE A 181 -0.51 5.22 17.69
CA PHE A 181 -1.66 6.14 17.67
C PHE A 181 -1.69 7.04 16.44
N ILE A 182 -0.56 7.65 16.08
CA ILE A 182 -0.53 8.67 15.03
C ILE A 182 -0.63 8.03 13.65
N ASN A 183 0.11 6.93 13.41
CA ASN A 183 0.06 6.25 12.12
C ASN A 183 -1.34 5.73 11.76
N PRO A 184 -2.05 4.98 12.62
CA PRO A 184 -3.40 4.53 12.30
C PRO A 184 -4.38 5.69 12.11
N LEU A 185 -4.26 6.76 12.91
CA LEU A 185 -5.14 7.92 12.83
C LEU A 185 -4.93 8.72 11.54
N VAL A 186 -3.67 8.94 11.14
CA VAL A 186 -3.34 9.60 9.87
C VAL A 186 -3.79 8.74 8.69
N LEU A 187 -3.53 7.44 8.70
CA LEU A 187 -3.96 6.54 7.63
C LEU A 187 -5.48 6.50 7.52
N LEU A 188 -6.21 6.48 8.64
CA LEU A 188 -7.68 6.56 8.65
C LEU A 188 -8.18 7.91 8.10
N GLY A 189 -7.55 9.02 8.49
CA GLY A 189 -7.88 10.33 7.92
C GLY A 189 -7.67 10.39 6.40
N LEU A 190 -6.54 9.86 5.93
CA LEU A 190 -6.21 9.80 4.50
C LEU A 190 -7.14 8.88 3.72
N THR A 191 -7.60 7.76 4.29
CA THR A 191 -8.59 6.90 3.62
C THR A 191 -9.95 7.59 3.49
N ILE A 192 -10.42 8.31 4.52
CA ILE A 192 -11.67 9.08 4.43
C ILE A 192 -11.57 10.15 3.35
N ILE A 193 -10.48 10.92 3.35
CA ILE A 193 -10.23 11.94 2.33
C ILE A 193 -10.16 11.31 0.93
N GLY A 194 -9.42 10.21 0.78
CA GLY A 194 -9.29 9.51 -0.50
C GLY A 194 -10.61 8.93 -1.02
N ILE A 195 -11.47 8.42 -0.14
CA ILE A 195 -12.81 7.94 -0.52
C ILE A 195 -13.68 9.12 -0.95
N LYS A 196 -13.67 10.22 -0.19
CA LYS A 196 -14.43 11.43 -0.52
C LYS A 196 -14.02 11.99 -1.88
N GLU A 197 -12.72 12.12 -2.11
CA GLU A 197 -12.17 12.61 -3.37
C GLU A 197 -12.58 11.71 -4.55
N MET A 198 -12.57 10.38 -4.38
CA MET A 198 -13.02 9.45 -5.42
C MET A 198 -14.51 9.50 -5.71
N LEU A 199 -15.35 9.77 -4.70
CA LEU A 199 -16.80 9.88 -4.87
C LEU A 199 -17.22 11.23 -5.49
N GLU A 200 -16.51 12.31 -5.17
CA GLU A 200 -16.82 13.67 -5.65
C GLU A 200 -16.21 13.97 -7.02
N LYS A 201 -15.21 13.21 -7.47
CA LYS A 201 -14.55 13.44 -8.77
C LYS A 201 -15.56 13.23 -9.90
N SER A 202 -15.98 14.32 -10.55
CA SER A 202 -16.74 14.23 -11.79
C SER A 202 -15.83 13.64 -12.88
N TYR A 203 -16.16 12.46 -13.40
CA TYR A 203 -15.44 11.81 -14.51
C TYR A 203 -15.60 12.54 -15.86
N ASN A 204 -16.06 13.79 -15.83
CA ASN A 204 -16.17 14.68 -16.97
C ASN A 204 -14.89 15.52 -17.03
N TYR A 205 -13.92 15.10 -17.84
CA TYR A 205 -12.80 15.98 -18.20
C TYR A 205 -13.34 17.03 -19.16
N ASN A 206 -13.87 18.12 -18.61
CA ASN A 206 -14.24 19.31 -19.37
C ASN A 206 -13.03 20.25 -19.39
N ASP A 207 -11.99 19.87 -20.13
CA ASP A 207 -10.97 20.82 -20.52
C ASP A 207 -11.16 21.15 -22.00
N LYS A 208 -11.00 22.42 -22.36
CA LYS A 208 -11.52 23.08 -23.58
C LYS A 208 -11.07 22.50 -24.94
N GLN A 209 -10.41 21.35 -24.98
CA GLN A 209 -9.94 20.68 -26.19
C GLN A 209 -10.29 19.18 -26.30
N TYR A 210 -10.72 18.50 -25.22
CA TYR A 210 -11.12 17.08 -25.29
C TYR A 210 -12.27 16.77 -24.33
N HIS A 211 -13.49 16.57 -24.86
CA HIS A 211 -14.59 15.99 -24.07
C HIS A 211 -14.35 14.48 -23.91
N ILE A 212 -13.66 14.10 -22.83
CA ILE A 212 -13.54 12.70 -22.46
C ILE A 212 -14.72 12.36 -21.56
N ILE A 213 -15.81 11.91 -22.18
CA ILE A 213 -16.88 11.21 -21.47
C ILE A 213 -16.37 9.79 -21.26
N LEU A 214 -15.95 9.47 -20.04
CA LEU A 214 -15.65 8.08 -19.70
C LEU A 214 -16.94 7.26 -19.79
N PRO A 215 -16.99 6.22 -20.64
CA PRO A 215 -18.15 5.36 -20.70
C PRO A 215 -18.35 4.66 -19.36
N THR A 216 -19.61 4.47 -18.98
CA THR A 216 -19.97 3.96 -17.66
C THR A 216 -19.39 2.58 -17.40
N GLU A 217 -19.18 1.75 -18.44
CA GLU A 217 -18.56 0.43 -18.30
C GLU A 217 -17.09 0.52 -17.85
N LEU A 218 -16.34 1.51 -18.35
CA LEU A 218 -14.94 1.73 -17.97
C LEU A 218 -14.83 2.21 -16.52
N ILE A 219 -15.81 2.98 -16.04
CA ILE A 219 -15.88 3.43 -14.64
C ILE A 219 -16.17 2.23 -13.73
N CYS A 220 -17.13 1.36 -14.09
CA CYS A 220 -17.39 0.11 -13.37
C CYS A 220 -16.15 -0.78 -13.30
N PHE A 221 -15.39 -0.89 -14.39
CA PHE A 221 -14.12 -1.60 -14.42
C PHE A 221 -13.07 -0.97 -13.50
N GLY A 222 -12.98 0.35 -13.44
CA GLY A 222 -12.10 1.08 -12.50
C GLY A 222 -12.43 0.78 -11.03
N TRP A 223 -13.72 0.81 -10.65
CA TRP A 223 -14.16 0.44 -9.30
C TRP A 223 -13.85 -1.03 -8.97
N PHE A 224 -14.05 -1.92 -9.93
CA PHE A 224 -13.67 -3.33 -9.78
C PHE A 224 -12.16 -3.50 -9.52
N LEU A 225 -11.31 -2.83 -10.30
CA LEU A 225 -9.86 -2.84 -10.10
C LEU A 225 -9.45 -2.28 -8.74
N CYS A 226 -10.13 -1.23 -8.26
CA CYS A 226 -9.84 -0.62 -6.97
C CYS A 226 -10.16 -1.56 -5.80
N LEU A 227 -11.30 -2.28 -5.88
CA LEU A 227 -11.78 -3.18 -4.83
C LEU A 227 -11.13 -4.56 -4.85
N LEU A 228 -10.59 -5.00 -5.99
CA LEU A 228 -10.02 -6.34 -6.16
C LEU A 228 -8.91 -6.68 -5.13
N PRO A 229 -7.92 -5.81 -4.86
CA PRO A 229 -6.92 -6.06 -3.83
C PRO A 229 -7.51 -6.24 -2.42
N LEU A 230 -8.50 -5.43 -2.04
CA LEU A 230 -9.16 -5.53 -0.74
C LEU A 230 -9.95 -6.83 -0.62
N PHE A 231 -10.65 -7.20 -1.69
CA PHE A 231 -11.37 -8.47 -1.76
C PHE A 231 -10.43 -9.67 -1.60
N LEU A 232 -9.25 -9.66 -2.23
CA LEU A 232 -8.27 -10.74 -2.12
C LEU A 232 -7.75 -10.92 -0.69
N ILE A 233 -7.60 -9.84 0.08
CA ILE A 233 -7.21 -9.91 1.50
C ILE A 233 -8.31 -10.60 2.32
N VAL A 234 -9.56 -10.19 2.14
CA VAL A 234 -10.72 -10.78 2.84
C VAL A 234 -10.86 -12.26 2.45
N LEU A 235 -10.75 -12.59 1.16
CA LEU A 235 -10.79 -13.96 0.67
C LEU A 235 -9.66 -14.81 1.27
N GLY A 236 -8.43 -14.27 1.34
CA GLY A 236 -7.29 -14.94 1.96
C GLY A 236 -7.54 -15.28 3.43
N LEU A 237 -8.09 -14.34 4.20
CA LEU A 237 -8.48 -14.57 5.59
C LEU A 237 -9.57 -15.64 5.72
N LEU A 238 -10.60 -15.60 4.87
CA LEU A 238 -11.69 -16.59 4.88
C LEU A 238 -11.18 -18.00 4.53
N LEU A 239 -10.31 -18.12 3.53
CA LEU A 239 -9.70 -19.39 3.15
C LEU A 239 -8.82 -19.96 4.26
N GLU A 240 -8.11 -19.10 4.99
CA GLU A 240 -7.28 -19.54 6.12
C GLU A 240 -8.13 -20.00 7.31
N ILE A 241 -9.22 -19.30 7.61
CA ILE A 241 -10.21 -19.73 8.62
C ILE A 241 -10.84 -21.07 8.21
N TRP A 242 -11.20 -21.22 6.94
CA TRP A 242 -11.80 -22.45 6.44
C TRP A 242 -10.84 -23.64 6.49
N LYS A 243 -9.57 -23.43 6.13
CA LYS A 243 -8.54 -24.48 6.19
C LYS A 243 -8.17 -24.88 7.62
N LYS A 244 -8.26 -23.95 8.57
CA LYS A 244 -7.92 -24.14 9.99
C LYS A 244 -9.17 -24.26 10.88
N ARG A 245 -10.25 -24.84 10.34
CA ARG A 245 -11.58 -24.93 10.99
C ARG A 245 -11.56 -25.62 12.36
N ASP A 246 -10.58 -26.50 12.60
CA ASP A 246 -10.46 -27.28 13.84
C ASP A 246 -9.64 -26.57 14.93
N MET A 247 -8.93 -25.49 14.61
CA MET A 247 -8.12 -24.73 15.58
C MET A 247 -8.87 -23.52 16.13
N SER A 248 -8.56 -23.14 17.37
CA SER A 248 -9.06 -21.89 17.94
C SER A 248 -8.56 -20.70 17.11
N ILE A 249 -9.40 -19.69 16.88
CA ILE A 249 -9.02 -18.42 16.21
C ILE A 249 -7.73 -17.83 16.81
N MET A 250 -7.49 -18.08 18.10
CA MET A 250 -6.30 -17.64 18.81
C MET A 250 -5.00 -18.32 18.36
N GLU A 251 -5.07 -19.58 17.96
CA GLU A 251 -3.92 -20.32 17.42
C GLU A 251 -3.62 -19.93 15.97
N ILE A 252 -4.64 -19.46 15.23
CA ILE A 252 -4.47 -18.95 13.87
C ILE A 252 -3.68 -17.64 13.85
N ILE A 253 -3.89 -16.79 14.86
CA ILE A 253 -3.24 -15.46 14.98
C ILE A 253 -1.80 -15.56 15.50
N LYS A 254 -1.39 -16.70 16.09
CA LYS A 254 -0.01 -16.89 16.55
C LYS A 254 0.96 -16.87 15.38
N PRO A 255 2.09 -16.14 15.49
CA PRO A 255 3.04 -16.04 14.40
C PRO A 255 3.75 -17.39 14.19
N ASN A 256 4.04 -17.71 12.92
CA ASN A 256 4.53 -19.03 12.52
C ASN A 256 6.01 -19.22 12.91
N GLU A 257 6.36 -20.37 13.50
CA GLU A 257 7.66 -20.63 14.13
C GLU A 257 8.87 -20.54 13.19
N LYS A 258 8.66 -20.72 11.88
CA LYS A 258 9.74 -20.82 10.88
C LYS A 258 10.42 -19.49 10.52
N HIS A 259 9.84 -18.35 10.89
CA HIS A 259 10.31 -17.03 10.46
C HIS A 259 10.70 -16.10 11.61
N ILE A 260 10.68 -16.57 12.87
CA ILE A 260 11.01 -15.77 14.04
C ILE A 260 12.27 -16.36 14.69
N THR A 261 13.36 -15.60 14.70
CA THR A 261 14.62 -15.99 15.33
C THR A 261 14.56 -15.99 16.87
N THR A 262 13.47 -15.50 17.46
CA THR A 262 13.32 -15.18 18.90
C THR A 262 11.96 -15.63 19.48
N LEU A 263 11.50 -16.86 19.20
CA LEU A 263 10.29 -17.41 19.83
C LEU A 263 10.36 -17.40 21.38
N GLU A 264 11.55 -17.55 21.95
CA GLU A 264 11.78 -17.57 23.41
C GLU A 264 11.43 -16.24 24.11
N GLN A 265 11.30 -15.13 23.37
CA GLN A 265 10.97 -13.81 23.93
C GLN A 265 9.57 -13.31 23.58
N TYR A 266 8.78 -14.07 22.81
CA TYR A 266 7.43 -13.63 22.40
C TYR A 266 6.51 -13.50 23.62
N LYS A 267 6.10 -12.26 23.92
CA LYS A 267 5.04 -11.97 24.91
C LYS A 267 3.74 -11.67 24.17
N GLN A 268 2.67 -12.38 24.54
CA GLN A 268 1.36 -12.23 23.91
C GLN A 268 0.86 -10.78 24.00
N SER A 269 0.34 -10.23 22.89
CA SER A 269 -0.12 -8.85 22.83
C SER A 269 -1.27 -8.59 23.83
N TYR A 270 -1.38 -7.36 24.33
CA TYR A 270 -2.42 -6.96 25.28
C TYR A 270 -3.83 -7.14 24.69
N LEU A 271 -4.01 -6.87 23.39
CA LEU A 271 -5.30 -7.02 22.71
C LEU A 271 -5.68 -8.50 22.58
N ILE A 272 -4.70 -9.36 22.28
CA ILE A 272 -4.89 -10.81 22.24
C ILE A 272 -5.22 -11.34 23.65
N THR A 273 -4.57 -10.84 24.69
CA THR A 273 -4.84 -11.22 26.09
C THR A 273 -6.24 -10.74 26.54
N PHE A 274 -6.64 -9.54 26.11
CA PHE A 274 -7.98 -8.99 26.34
C PHE A 274 -9.06 -9.79 25.60
N LEU A 275 -8.86 -10.10 24.32
CA LEU A 275 -9.77 -10.96 23.54
C LEU A 275 -9.84 -12.38 24.12
N ASP A 276 -8.74 -12.92 24.66
CA ASP A 276 -8.76 -14.21 25.34
C ASP A 276 -9.59 -14.15 26.63
N SER A 277 -9.39 -13.11 27.44
CA SER A 277 -10.19 -12.85 28.64
C SER A 277 -11.67 -12.69 28.31
N PHE A 278 -11.99 -11.95 27.25
CA PHE A 278 -13.34 -11.76 26.76
C PHE A 278 -13.95 -13.07 26.23
N SER A 279 -13.20 -13.85 25.44
CA SER A 279 -13.66 -15.14 24.92
C SER A 279 -13.87 -16.17 26.02
N ARG A 280 -13.03 -16.16 27.07
CA ARG A 280 -13.17 -16.98 28.28
C ARG A 280 -14.36 -16.54 29.12
N CYS A 281 -14.59 -15.23 29.24
CA CYS A 281 -15.77 -14.68 29.91
C CYS A 281 -17.07 -15.04 29.16
N TRP A 282 -17.05 -14.99 27.84
CA TRP A 282 -18.16 -15.42 26.98
C TRP A 282 -18.41 -16.94 27.07
N ARG A 283 -17.35 -17.76 27.08
CA ARG A 283 -17.45 -19.22 27.30
C ARG A 283 -18.00 -19.55 28.68
N ARG A 284 -17.57 -18.83 29.72
CA ARG A 284 -18.10 -18.93 31.08
C ARG A 284 -19.57 -18.50 31.15
N LYS A 285 -19.97 -17.43 30.46
CA LYS A 285 -21.38 -17.03 30.39
C LYS A 285 -22.24 -18.09 29.68
N LYS A 286 -21.71 -18.71 28.63
CA LYS A 286 -22.38 -19.82 27.91
C LYS A 286 -22.42 -21.13 28.72
N SER A 287 -21.47 -21.39 29.61
CA SER A 287 -21.53 -22.53 30.55
C SER A 287 -22.41 -22.25 31.76
N ILE A 288 -22.43 -21.03 32.30
CA ILE A 288 -23.30 -20.61 33.40
C ILE A 288 -24.78 -20.60 32.98
N VAL A 289 -25.09 -20.17 31.75
CA VAL A 289 -26.44 -20.29 31.16
C VAL A 289 -26.83 -21.76 30.96
N ARG A 290 -25.87 -22.64 30.63
CA ARG A 290 -26.15 -24.08 30.48
C ARG A 290 -26.31 -24.80 31.82
N ILE A 291 -25.62 -24.34 32.87
CA ILE A 291 -25.74 -24.87 34.24
C ILE A 291 -27.04 -24.37 34.91
N SER A 292 -27.46 -23.12 34.65
CA SER A 292 -28.71 -22.58 35.21
C SER A 292 -29.96 -23.27 34.65
N VAL A 293 -29.97 -23.60 33.34
CA VAL A 293 -31.05 -24.41 32.73
C VAL A 293 -31.11 -25.82 33.34
N PHE A 294 -29.95 -26.47 33.55
CA PHE A 294 -29.92 -27.79 34.20
C PHE A 294 -30.23 -27.78 35.71
N SER A 295 -30.01 -26.65 36.41
CA SER A 295 -30.35 -26.53 37.84
C SER A 295 -31.81 -26.19 38.09
N GLU A 296 -32.51 -25.54 37.16
CA GLU A 296 -33.95 -25.30 37.27
C GLU A 296 -34.77 -26.58 37.01
N ASP A 297 -34.30 -27.47 36.14
CA ASP A 297 -34.96 -28.75 35.86
C ASP A 297 -34.83 -29.80 36.99
N LEU A 298 -33.87 -29.63 37.92
CA LEU A 298 -33.64 -30.56 39.03
C LEU A 298 -34.45 -30.25 40.30
N VAL A 299 -35.17 -29.13 40.37
CA VAL A 299 -35.94 -28.72 41.56
C VAL A 299 -37.43 -29.09 41.50
N PHE A 300 -37.93 -29.60 40.35
CA PHE A 300 -39.35 -29.96 40.17
C PHE A 300 -39.68 -31.48 40.29
N SER A 301 -38.82 -32.28 40.92
CA SER A 301 -39.14 -33.68 41.24
C SER A 301 -39.03 -33.94 42.74
N LYS A 302 -40.13 -33.69 43.44
CA LYS A 302 -40.44 -34.26 44.77
C LYS A 302 -41.94 -34.33 44.97
#